data_AF-A0A6N7ZMP7-F1
#
_entry.id   AF-A0A6N7ZMP7-F1
#
_cell.length_a   1.000
_cell.length_b   1.000
_cell.length_c   1.000
_cell.angle_alpha   90.00
_cell.angle_beta   90.00
_cell.angle_gamma   90.00
#
_symmetry.space_group_name_H-M   'P 1'
#
loop_
_entity.id
_entity.type
_entity.pdbx_description
1 polymer ?
#
loop_
_entity_poly.entity_id
_entity_poly.type
_entity_poly.pdbx_seq_one_letter_code
_entity_poly.pdbx_strand_id
1 'polypeptide(L)'
;MTTDNDPAAVAELDRLDSEVRAAAPGDTTAQVALWRHVSRLATWFFVARGEPDRPRPYAVAAPQGPMVCLYSSATRARDAAHALGVVPAGEPVPLLAVPMPDAVGYVASLGAAGVVGVALDHPRIGHFVPLANLTTLQAWVEEDAR
;
A
#
# COMPACT_ATOMS: atom_id res chain seq x y z
N MET A 1 -5.91 -11.21 -16.44
CA MET A 1 -6.48 -11.11 -15.08
C MET A 1 -5.32 -10.87 -14.14
N THR A 2 -5.32 -9.78 -13.38
CA THR A 2 -4.29 -9.58 -12.36
C THR A 2 -4.58 -10.50 -11.18
N THR A 3 -3.69 -11.44 -10.92
CA THR A 3 -3.81 -12.42 -9.82
C THR A 3 -3.46 -11.74 -8.50
N ASP A 4 -4.10 -12.16 -7.40
CA ASP A 4 -3.75 -11.70 -6.07
C ASP A 4 -2.33 -12.14 -5.67
N ASN A 5 -1.74 -11.49 -4.67
CA ASN A 5 -0.44 -11.91 -4.14
C ASN A 5 -0.57 -13.24 -3.38
N ASP A 6 0.55 -13.96 -3.27
CA ASP A 6 0.62 -15.21 -2.47
C ASP A 6 0.15 -14.95 -1.03
N PRO A 7 -0.86 -15.70 -0.53
CA PRO A 7 -1.31 -15.60 0.86
C PRO A 7 -0.18 -15.72 1.90
N ALA A 8 0.87 -16.51 1.63
CA ALA A 8 2.02 -16.62 2.53
C ALA A 8 2.82 -15.30 2.59
N ALA A 9 3.02 -14.64 1.45
CA ALA A 9 3.65 -13.31 1.41
C ALA A 9 2.79 -12.25 2.12
N VAL A 10 1.47 -12.35 2.01
CA VAL A 10 0.53 -11.46 2.70
C VAL A 10 0.49 -11.69 4.21
N ALA A 11 0.63 -12.95 4.66
CA ALA A 11 0.72 -13.30 6.08
C ALA A 11 2.05 -12.82 6.71
N GLU A 12 3.14 -12.87 5.94
CA GLU A 12 4.44 -12.39 6.38
C GLU A 12 4.44 -10.89 6.71
N LEU A 13 3.61 -10.08 6.05
CA LEU A 13 3.41 -8.67 6.42
C LEU A 13 2.83 -8.50 7.83
N ASP A 14 1.95 -9.39 8.28
CA ASP A 14 1.40 -9.31 9.64
C ASP A 14 2.46 -9.69 10.70
N ARG A 15 3.35 -10.62 10.35
CA ARG A 15 4.50 -10.99 11.19
C ARG A 15 5.47 -9.80 11.32
N LEU A 16 5.80 -9.17 10.19
CA LEU A 16 6.68 -7.99 10.14
C LEU A 16 6.06 -6.78 10.86
N ASP A 17 4.74 -6.54 10.71
CA ASP A 17 4.01 -5.51 11.46
C ASP A 17 4.14 -5.72 12.98
N SER A 18 4.01 -6.97 13.43
CA SER A 18 4.19 -7.31 14.86
C SER A 18 5.61 -7.00 15.35
N GLU A 19 6.63 -7.24 14.51
CA GLU A 19 8.03 -6.87 14.83
C GLU A 19 8.23 -5.36 14.89
N VAL A 20 7.64 -4.60 13.95
CA VAL A 20 7.71 -3.13 13.97
C VAL A 20 7.08 -2.58 15.25
N ARG A 21 5.95 -3.13 15.69
CA ARG A 21 5.28 -2.71 16.93
C ARG A 21 6.06 -3.07 18.19
N ALA A 22 6.84 -4.14 18.16
CA ALA A 22 7.67 -4.59 19.28
C ALA A 22 9.05 -3.90 19.32
N ALA A 23 9.47 -3.23 18.25
CA ALA A 23 10.77 -2.60 18.14
C ALA A 23 10.95 -1.45 19.15
N ALA A 24 12.20 -1.26 19.60
CA ALA A 24 12.54 -0.15 20.47
C ALA A 24 12.34 1.19 19.74
N PRO A 25 11.96 2.28 20.45
CA PRO A 25 11.85 3.60 19.83
C PRO A 25 13.16 3.99 19.12
N GLY A 26 13.05 4.34 17.84
CA GLY A 26 14.19 4.71 17.00
C GLY A 26 14.88 3.54 16.28
N ASP A 27 14.52 2.28 16.57
CA ASP A 27 14.95 1.14 15.76
C ASP A 27 14.09 1.02 14.50
N THR A 28 14.71 1.29 13.34
CA THR A 28 14.04 1.25 12.04
C THR A 28 14.22 -0.09 11.31
N THR A 29 14.92 -1.06 11.91
CA THR A 29 15.28 -2.33 11.24
C THR A 29 14.05 -3.11 10.81
N ALA A 30 13.08 -3.27 11.71
CA ALA A 30 11.82 -3.94 11.40
C ALA A 30 11.01 -3.16 10.35
N GLN A 31 11.05 -1.82 10.39
CA GLN A 31 10.33 -0.99 9.43
C GLN A 31 10.93 -1.12 8.01
N VAL A 32 12.26 -1.18 7.92
CA VAL A 32 12.95 -1.45 6.65
C VAL A 32 12.60 -2.85 6.13
N ALA A 33 12.59 -3.87 6.99
CA ALA A 33 12.21 -5.24 6.61
C ALA A 33 10.77 -5.31 6.08
N LEU A 34 9.81 -4.66 6.77
CA LEU A 34 8.42 -4.54 6.33
C LEU A 34 8.33 -3.94 4.93
N TRP A 35 8.94 -2.77 4.71
CA TRP A 35 8.85 -2.08 3.43
C TRP A 35 9.59 -2.77 2.29
N ARG A 36 10.70 -3.47 2.59
CA ARG A 36 11.39 -4.32 1.61
C ARG A 36 10.53 -5.53 1.21
N HIS A 37 9.74 -6.05 2.14
CA HIS A 37 8.78 -7.11 1.79
C HIS A 37 7.61 -6.58 0.95
N VAL A 38 7.11 -5.37 1.25
CA VAL A 38 6.07 -4.70 0.43
C VAL A 38 6.54 -4.47 -1.01
N SER A 39 7.81 -4.07 -1.22
CA SER A 39 8.35 -3.86 -2.57
C SER A 39 8.53 -5.15 -3.38
N ARG A 40 8.47 -6.33 -2.74
CA ARG A 40 8.58 -7.65 -3.38
C ARG A 40 7.23 -8.28 -3.72
N LEU A 41 6.13 -7.67 -3.31
CA LEU A 41 4.80 -8.12 -3.73
C LEU A 41 4.68 -8.04 -5.26
N ALA A 42 3.94 -8.95 -5.88
CA ALA A 42 3.77 -8.93 -7.33
C ALA A 42 2.86 -7.78 -7.80
N THR A 43 1.90 -7.38 -6.98
CA THR A 43 0.91 -6.34 -7.29
C THR A 43 0.58 -5.51 -6.06
N TRP A 44 0.38 -4.21 -6.24
CA TRP A 44 -0.23 -3.34 -5.23
C TRP A 44 -1.69 -3.04 -5.61
N PHE A 45 -2.57 -3.14 -4.62
CA PHE A 45 -4.00 -2.89 -4.80
C PHE A 45 -4.39 -1.55 -4.19
N PHE A 46 -5.33 -0.85 -4.84
CA PHE A 46 -5.87 0.41 -4.36
C PHE A 46 -7.39 0.38 -4.51
N VAL A 47 -8.11 0.89 -3.53
CA VAL A 47 -9.56 1.06 -3.65
C VAL A 47 -9.83 2.23 -4.59
N ALA A 48 -10.54 1.99 -5.69
CA ALA A 48 -10.87 3.02 -6.66
C ALA A 48 -12.03 3.89 -6.16
N ARG A 49 -11.94 5.19 -6.42
CA ARG A 49 -12.97 6.20 -6.13
C ARG A 49 -13.13 7.14 -7.32
N GLY A 50 -14.26 7.82 -7.37
CA GLY A 50 -14.59 8.77 -8.45
C GLY A 50 -15.27 8.08 -9.62
N GLU A 51 -15.26 8.77 -10.76
CA GLU A 51 -15.95 8.29 -11.96
C GLU A 51 -15.29 7.05 -12.55
N PRO A 52 -16.07 6.10 -13.12
CA PRO A 52 -15.54 4.86 -13.70
C PRO A 52 -14.50 5.06 -14.81
N ASP A 53 -14.57 6.18 -15.55
CA ASP A 53 -13.65 6.51 -16.64
C ASP A 53 -12.34 7.16 -16.15
N ARG A 54 -12.32 7.66 -14.92
CA ARG A 54 -11.15 8.32 -14.28
C ARG A 54 -11.05 7.93 -12.80
N PRO A 55 -10.87 6.63 -12.49
CA PRO A 55 -10.76 6.19 -11.12
C PRO A 55 -9.50 6.79 -10.47
N ARG A 56 -9.64 7.23 -9.22
CA ARG A 56 -8.53 7.68 -8.38
C ARG A 56 -8.42 6.78 -7.15
N PRO A 57 -7.21 6.50 -6.67
CA PRO A 57 -7.06 5.67 -5.50
C PRO A 57 -7.56 6.42 -4.26
N TYR A 58 -8.21 5.68 -3.37
CA TYR A 58 -8.62 6.21 -2.07
C TYR A 58 -7.41 6.66 -1.26
N ALA A 59 -7.53 7.83 -0.64
CA ALA A 59 -6.53 8.39 0.25
C ALA A 59 -7.16 8.75 1.59
N VAL A 60 -6.41 8.52 2.65
CA VAL A 60 -6.74 8.93 4.02
C VAL A 60 -6.08 10.28 4.32
N ALA A 61 -6.75 11.10 5.11
CA ALA A 61 -6.17 12.35 5.62
C ALA A 61 -5.19 12.02 6.77
N ALA A 62 -3.97 12.56 6.71
CA ALA A 62 -3.00 12.51 7.79
C ALA A 62 -2.48 13.94 8.10
N PRO A 63 -1.91 14.19 9.29
CA PRO A 63 -1.40 15.52 9.69
C PRO A 63 -0.42 16.15 8.68
N GLN A 64 0.39 15.32 8.03
CA GLN A 64 1.38 15.71 7.03
C GLN A 64 0.80 15.88 5.61
N GLY A 65 -0.45 15.49 5.39
CA GLY A 65 -1.14 15.55 4.10
C GLY A 65 -1.83 14.24 3.70
N PRO A 66 -2.51 14.21 2.54
CA PRO A 66 -3.21 13.02 2.04
C PRO A 66 -2.26 11.84 1.76
N MET A 67 -2.60 10.66 2.24
CA MET A 67 -1.86 9.42 2.00
C MET A 67 -2.71 8.41 1.25
N VAL A 68 -2.20 7.87 0.16
CA VAL A 68 -2.91 6.84 -0.60
C VAL A 68 -2.83 5.51 0.13
N CYS A 69 -3.96 4.81 0.23
CA CYS A 69 -4.00 3.48 0.85
C CYS A 69 -3.57 2.42 -0.18
N LEU A 70 -2.41 1.81 0.09
CA LEU A 70 -1.85 0.70 -0.65
C LEU A 70 -2.21 -0.59 0.08
N TYR A 71 -2.72 -1.58 -0.65
CA TYR A 71 -3.11 -2.86 -0.08
C TYR A 71 -2.31 -4.01 -0.66
N SER A 72 -1.93 -4.94 0.21
CA SER A 72 -1.11 -6.10 -0.15
C SER A 72 -1.91 -7.21 -0.81
N SER A 73 -3.24 -7.18 -0.74
CA SER A 73 -4.10 -8.12 -1.44
C SER A 73 -5.43 -7.50 -1.82
N ALA A 74 -6.08 -8.08 -2.84
CA ALA A 74 -7.42 -7.65 -3.23
C ALA A 74 -8.41 -7.83 -2.06
N THR A 75 -8.31 -8.94 -1.33
CA THR A 75 -9.16 -9.20 -0.15
C THR A 75 -9.00 -8.11 0.91
N ARG A 76 -7.76 -7.76 1.30
CA ARG A 76 -7.53 -6.69 2.30
C ARG A 76 -8.05 -5.34 1.83
N ALA A 77 -7.92 -5.02 0.54
CA ALA A 77 -8.47 -3.79 -0.03
C ALA A 77 -10.00 -3.71 0.08
N ARG A 78 -10.71 -4.82 -0.23
CA ARG A 78 -12.18 -4.88 -0.13
C ARG A 78 -12.65 -4.78 1.32
N ASP A 79 -12.02 -5.53 2.21
CA ASP A 79 -12.35 -5.50 3.64
C ASP A 79 -12.16 -4.09 4.22
N ALA A 80 -11.06 -3.42 3.87
CA ALA A 80 -10.79 -2.05 4.29
C ALA A 80 -11.79 -1.05 3.70
N ALA A 81 -12.19 -1.19 2.43
CA ALA A 81 -13.17 -0.30 1.83
C ALA A 81 -14.51 -0.32 2.58
N HIS A 82 -14.97 -1.50 2.99
CA HIS A 82 -16.18 -1.63 3.79
C HIS A 82 -15.98 -1.14 5.23
N ALA A 83 -14.88 -1.53 5.87
CA ALA A 83 -14.58 -1.13 7.25
C ALA A 83 -14.45 0.39 7.43
N LEU A 84 -13.90 1.09 6.42
CA LEU A 84 -13.74 2.54 6.42
C LEU A 84 -15.00 3.29 5.93
N GLY A 85 -16.08 2.58 5.55
CA GLY A 85 -17.28 3.19 4.98
C GLY A 85 -17.05 3.86 3.63
N VAL A 86 -15.98 3.48 2.93
CA VAL A 86 -15.60 3.99 1.60
C VAL A 86 -16.56 3.47 0.54
N VAL A 87 -17.02 2.24 0.71
CA VAL A 87 -18.04 1.56 -0.09
C VAL A 87 -19.08 0.93 0.86
N PRO A 88 -20.39 1.08 0.62
CA PRO A 88 -21.42 0.46 1.45
C PRO A 88 -21.24 -1.04 1.61
N ALA A 89 -21.67 -1.59 2.74
CA ALA A 89 -21.58 -3.02 3.00
C ALA A 89 -22.38 -3.81 1.95
N GLY A 90 -21.77 -4.86 1.38
CA GLY A 90 -22.39 -5.71 0.37
C GLY A 90 -22.32 -5.18 -1.06
N GLU A 91 -21.82 -3.96 -1.28
CA GLU A 91 -21.59 -3.44 -2.63
C GLU A 91 -20.23 -3.89 -3.18
N PRO A 92 -20.10 -4.06 -4.51
CA PRO A 92 -18.82 -4.40 -5.11
C PRO A 92 -17.81 -3.27 -4.93
N VAL A 93 -16.63 -3.60 -4.42
CA VAL A 93 -15.53 -2.64 -4.26
C VAL A 93 -14.69 -2.62 -5.53
N PRO A 94 -14.65 -1.50 -6.28
CA PRO A 94 -13.77 -1.37 -7.44
C PRO A 94 -12.32 -1.23 -6.97
N LEU A 95 -11.43 -2.00 -7.58
CA LEU A 95 -10.01 -2.01 -7.26
C LEU A 95 -9.18 -1.62 -8.48
N LEU A 96 -8.14 -0.82 -8.26
CA LEU A 96 -7.01 -0.69 -9.16
C LEU A 96 -5.95 -1.68 -8.71
N ALA A 97 -5.43 -2.46 -9.65
CA ALA A 97 -4.34 -3.39 -9.42
C ALA A 97 -3.17 -2.97 -10.28
N VAL A 98 -2.07 -2.56 -9.64
CA VAL A 98 -0.88 -2.08 -10.34
C VAL A 98 0.26 -3.07 -10.10
N PRO A 99 0.75 -3.76 -11.15
CA PRO A 99 1.82 -4.72 -11.00
C PRO A 99 3.14 -4.03 -10.61
N MET A 100 4.02 -4.76 -9.93
CA MET A 100 5.41 -4.34 -9.78
C MET A 100 6.19 -4.59 -11.07
N PRO A 101 7.16 -3.73 -11.43
CA PRO A 101 7.66 -2.58 -10.67
C PRO A 101 6.86 -1.27 -10.86
N ASP A 102 5.89 -1.24 -11.77
CA ASP A 102 5.16 -0.02 -12.18
C ASP A 102 4.44 0.70 -11.03
N ALA A 103 4.05 -0.04 -9.98
CA ALA A 103 3.32 0.50 -8.84
C ALA A 103 4.06 1.63 -8.10
N VAL A 104 5.40 1.59 -8.05
CA VAL A 104 6.20 2.65 -7.43
C VAL A 104 6.08 3.95 -8.22
N GLY A 105 6.22 3.88 -9.55
CA GLY A 105 6.06 5.02 -10.45
C GLY A 105 4.64 5.58 -10.44
N TYR A 106 3.64 4.69 -10.41
CA TYR A 106 2.23 5.07 -10.28
C TYR A 106 1.99 5.91 -9.01
N VAL A 107 2.42 5.42 -7.85
CA VAL A 107 2.27 6.15 -6.58
C VAL A 107 3.03 7.48 -6.60
N ALA A 108 4.26 7.50 -7.13
CA ALA A 108 5.05 8.72 -7.22
C ALA A 108 4.35 9.80 -8.06
N SER A 109 3.66 9.41 -9.14
CA SER A 109 2.90 10.34 -10.00
C SER A 109 1.77 11.06 -9.26
N LEU A 110 1.23 10.46 -8.19
CA LEU A 110 0.14 11.04 -7.40
C LEU A 110 0.59 12.23 -6.55
N GLY A 111 1.91 12.45 -6.41
CA GLY A 111 2.45 13.66 -5.78
C GLY A 111 2.00 14.94 -6.47
N ALA A 112 1.78 14.91 -7.79
CA ALA A 112 1.23 16.04 -8.54
C ALA A 112 -0.22 16.39 -8.14
N ALA A 113 -0.94 15.44 -7.54
CA ALA A 113 -2.28 15.63 -6.98
C ALA A 113 -2.27 15.96 -5.47
N GLY A 114 -1.10 16.21 -4.88
CA GLY A 114 -0.94 16.57 -3.47
C GLY A 114 -0.85 15.39 -2.50
N VAL A 115 -0.72 14.16 -3.00
CA VAL A 115 -0.43 12.99 -2.15
C VAL A 115 0.97 13.12 -1.57
N VAL A 116 1.14 12.86 -0.27
CA VAL A 116 2.42 13.01 0.43
C VAL A 116 3.05 11.69 0.85
N GLY A 117 2.30 10.58 0.77
CA GLY A 117 2.82 9.25 1.07
C GLY A 117 1.82 8.14 0.79
N VAL A 118 2.19 6.92 1.20
CA VAL A 118 1.31 5.75 1.17
C VAL A 118 1.19 5.12 2.54
N ALA A 119 0.01 4.61 2.85
CA ALA A 119 -0.29 3.82 4.04
C ALA A 119 -0.56 2.37 3.64
N LEU A 120 0.18 1.43 4.23
CA LEU A 120 0.08 0.00 3.97
C LEU A 120 -1.11 -0.61 4.71
N ASP A 121 -1.97 -1.32 3.99
CA ASP A 121 -3.11 -2.09 4.49
C ASP A 121 -3.92 -1.35 5.57
N HIS A 122 -4.10 -0.04 5.41
CA HIS A 122 -4.86 0.75 6.38
C HIS A 122 -6.34 0.32 6.37
N PRO A 123 -6.99 0.06 7.52
CA PRO A 123 -6.55 0.35 8.88
C PRO A 123 -5.84 -0.80 9.63
N ARG A 124 -5.65 -1.97 9.00
CA ARG A 124 -5.05 -3.16 9.65
C ARG A 124 -3.59 -2.96 10.05
N ILE A 125 -2.71 -2.63 9.10
CA ILE A 125 -1.28 -2.40 9.37
C ILE A 125 -1.05 -0.90 9.66
N GLY A 126 -1.38 -0.04 8.69
CA GLY A 126 -1.39 1.41 8.87
C GLY A 126 -0.01 2.07 8.95
N HIS A 127 1.09 1.32 8.87
CA HIS A 127 2.42 1.89 8.68
C HIS A 127 2.48 2.66 7.36
N PHE A 128 3.15 3.81 7.36
CA PHE A 128 3.24 4.67 6.18
C PHE A 128 4.68 4.97 5.79
N VAL A 129 4.86 5.36 4.53
CA VAL A 129 6.12 5.88 3.99
C VAL A 129 5.84 7.16 3.18
N PRO A 130 6.59 8.25 3.41
CA PRO A 130 6.49 9.46 2.59
C PRO A 130 6.86 9.19 1.13
N LEU A 131 6.27 9.93 0.17
CA LEU A 131 6.62 9.81 -1.25
C LEU A 131 8.12 10.08 -1.49
N ALA A 132 8.70 11.00 -0.73
CA ALA A 132 10.14 11.32 -0.79
C ALA A 132 11.05 10.12 -0.50
N ASN A 133 10.55 9.09 0.18
CA ASN A 133 11.30 7.88 0.52
C ASN A 133 11.05 6.73 -0.47
N LEU A 134 10.19 6.92 -1.50
CA LEU A 134 9.91 5.88 -2.49
C LEU A 134 11.10 5.58 -3.40
N THR A 135 12.03 6.51 -3.58
CA THR A 135 13.29 6.27 -4.30
C THR A 135 14.11 5.14 -3.67
N THR A 136 14.03 4.99 -2.34
CA THR A 136 14.66 3.87 -1.63
C THR A 136 13.97 2.54 -1.94
N LEU A 137 12.63 2.53 -2.03
CA LEU A 137 11.90 1.33 -2.47
C LEU A 137 12.28 0.95 -3.90
N GLN A 138 12.39 1.94 -4.78
CA GLN A 138 12.79 1.71 -6.17
C GLN A 138 14.19 1.08 -6.26
N ALA A 139 15.14 1.58 -5.47
CA ALA A 139 16.49 1.00 -5.42
C ALA A 139 16.47 -0.49 -5.01
N TRP A 140 15.64 -0.88 -4.03
CA TRP A 140 15.52 -2.29 -3.63
C TRP A 140 14.88 -3.17 -4.72
N VAL A 141 13.90 -2.65 -5.45
CA VAL A 141 13.29 -3.36 -6.59
C VAL A 141 14.33 -3.62 -7.68
N GLU A 142 15.21 -2.65 -7.96
CA GLU A 142 16.29 -2.77 -8.95
C GLU A 142 17.44 -3.68 -8.48
N GLU A 143 17.68 -3.79 -7.17
CA GLU A 143 18.64 -4.73 -6.58
C GLU A 143 18.14 -6.18 -6.69
N ASP A 144 16.89 -6.43 -6.32
CA ASP A 144 16.31 -7.78 -6.28
C ASP A 144 16.03 -8.35 -7.68
N ALA A 145 16.05 -7.51 -8.73
CA ALA A 145 15.88 -7.91 -10.13
C ALA A 145 17.18 -8.37 -10.82
N ARG A 146 18.34 -8.28 -10.16
CA ARG A 146 19.66 -8.72 -10.67
C ARG A 146 19.98 -10.13 -10.23
#